data_AF-A0A7G1P7V9-F1
#
_entry.id   AF-A0A7G1P7V9-F1
#
_cell.length_a   1.000
_cell.length_b   1.000
_cell.length_c   1.000
_cell.angle_alpha   90.00
_cell.angle_beta   90.00
_cell.angle_gamma   90.00
#
_symmetry.space_group_name_H-M   'P 1'
#
loop_
_entity.id
_entity.type
_entity.pdbx_description
1 polymer ?
#
loop_
_entity_poly.entity_id
_entity_poly.type
_entity_poly.pdbx_seq_one_letter_code
_entity_poly.pdbx_strand_id
1 'polypeptide(L)'
;MADDDSEAQRIAEDSRLWQHTLHENTMLFQRGNLFLVGQSLFAVAYTTLLASEEHLVAARVLAAFGLVLALTWLFVGHRHRLYYQHVQRRAMQRLPEYAATWASWSGRRRGLSIVLIAYLLPSLATVMWTALLLIT
;
A
#
# COMPACT_ATOMS: atom_id res chain seq x y z
N MET A 1 -20.40 32.12 24.61
CA MET A 1 -21.14 30.85 24.54
C MET A 1 -21.17 30.33 23.10
N ALA A 2 -21.69 31.06 22.11
CA ALA A 2 -21.61 30.64 20.69
C ALA A 2 -20.17 30.50 20.12
N ASP A 3 -19.22 31.28 20.64
CA ASP A 3 -17.81 31.24 20.20
C ASP A 3 -17.09 29.96 20.70
N ASP A 4 -17.40 29.55 21.93
CA ASP A 4 -16.83 28.37 22.61
C ASP A 4 -17.32 27.05 21.97
N ASP A 5 -18.60 27.00 21.59
CA ASP A 5 -19.18 25.87 20.84
C ASP A 5 -18.55 25.73 19.44
N SER A 6 -18.23 26.84 18.79
CA SER A 6 -17.60 26.84 17.46
C SER A 6 -16.14 26.36 17.49
N GLU A 7 -15.41 26.70 18.56
CA GLU A 7 -14.04 26.27 18.75
C GLU A 7 -13.98 24.78 19.12
N ALA A 8 -14.84 24.32 20.03
CA ALA A 8 -14.97 22.90 20.38
C ALA A 8 -15.31 22.04 19.16
N GLN A 9 -16.21 22.53 18.29
CA GLN A 9 -16.58 21.83 17.06
C GLN A 9 -15.41 21.76 16.06
N ARG A 10 -14.62 22.82 15.92
CA ARG A 10 -13.41 22.83 15.08
C ARG A 10 -12.36 21.83 15.57
N ILE A 11 -12.09 21.79 16.88
CA ILE A 11 -11.15 20.83 17.48
C ILE A 11 -11.62 19.38 17.27
N ALA A 12 -12.92 19.13 17.40
CA ALA A 12 -13.50 17.81 17.13
C ALA A 12 -13.38 17.39 15.65
N GLU A 13 -13.61 18.31 14.71
CA GLU A 13 -13.42 18.05 13.28
C GLU A 13 -11.96 17.73 12.94
N ASP A 14 -11.02 18.49 13.48
CA ASP A 14 -9.59 18.30 13.24
C ASP A 14 -9.09 16.97 13.83
N SER A 15 -9.57 16.60 15.02
CA SER A 15 -9.25 15.31 15.65
C SER A 15 -9.77 14.13 14.80
N ARG A 16 -10.99 14.23 14.25
CA ARG A 16 -11.55 13.21 13.35
C ARG A 16 -10.75 13.09 12.06
N LEU A 17 -10.33 14.22 11.48
CA LEU A 17 -9.50 14.22 10.27
C LEU A 17 -8.13 13.57 10.51
N TRP A 18 -7.52 13.85 11.67
CA TRP A 18 -6.26 13.26 12.08
C TRP A 18 -6.38 11.74 12.29
N GLN A 19 -7.42 11.31 13.00
CA GLN A 19 -7.73 9.89 13.19
C GLN A 19 -7.95 9.18 11.86
N HIS A 20 -8.66 9.79 10.91
CA HIS A 20 -8.87 9.23 9.58
C HIS A 20 -7.53 9.05 8.84
N THR A 21 -6.65 10.04 8.91
CA THR A 21 -5.32 10.00 8.28
C THR A 21 -4.42 8.90 8.88
N LEU A 22 -4.41 8.76 10.21
CA LEU A 22 -3.67 7.69 10.89
C LEU A 22 -4.23 6.30 10.55
N HIS A 23 -5.55 6.20 10.46
CA HIS A 23 -6.23 4.96 10.11
C HIS A 23 -5.91 4.50 8.69
N GLU A 24 -5.93 5.41 7.71
CA GLU A 24 -5.51 5.12 6.33
C GLU A 24 -4.06 4.62 6.26
N ASN A 25 -3.16 5.28 6.98
CA ASN A 25 -1.75 4.89 7.00
C ASN A 25 -1.58 3.46 7.58
N THR A 26 -2.29 3.17 8.68
CA THR A 26 -2.30 1.84 9.30
C THR A 26 -2.85 0.78 8.35
N MET A 27 -3.96 1.08 7.67
CA MET A 27 -4.55 0.18 6.68
C MET A 27 -3.58 -0.14 5.54
N LEU A 28 -2.81 0.84 5.05
CA LEU A 28 -1.82 0.62 4.00
C LEU A 28 -0.77 -0.42 4.42
N PHE A 29 -0.20 -0.28 5.62
CA PHE A 29 0.79 -1.22 6.14
C PHE A 29 0.21 -2.60 6.39
N GLN A 30 -0.98 -2.69 7.00
CA GLN A 30 -1.66 -3.97 7.23
C GLN A 30 -1.97 -4.71 5.93
N ARG A 31 -2.51 -4.00 4.94
CA ARG A 31 -2.78 -4.55 3.60
C ARG A 31 -1.49 -5.00 2.94
N GLY A 32 -0.44 -4.17 2.96
CA GLY A 32 0.87 -4.53 2.42
C GLY A 32 1.46 -5.79 3.05
N ASN A 33 1.32 -5.95 4.36
CA ASN A 33 1.76 -7.15 5.05
C ASN A 33 0.98 -8.40 4.62
N LEU A 34 -0.35 -8.31 4.53
CA LEU A 34 -1.19 -9.41 4.05
C LEU A 34 -0.80 -9.85 2.63
N PHE A 35 -0.48 -8.89 1.75
CA PHE A 35 0.02 -9.18 0.42
C PHE A 35 1.34 -9.97 0.47
N LEU A 36 2.30 -9.55 1.28
CA LEU A 36 3.58 -10.25 1.42
C LEU A 36 3.41 -11.69 1.93
N VAL A 37 2.53 -11.89 2.91
CA VAL A 37 2.19 -13.21 3.42
C VAL A 37 1.53 -14.07 2.33
N GLY A 38 0.60 -13.51 1.56
CA GLY A 38 0.00 -14.21 0.43
C GLY A 38 1.04 -14.63 -0.61
N GLN A 39 1.91 -13.68 -1.01
CA GLN A 39 2.96 -13.93 -1.99
C GLN A 39 3.97 -14.98 -1.53
N SER A 40 4.35 -14.99 -0.25
CA SER A 40 5.25 -16.01 0.29
C SER A 40 4.61 -17.40 0.30
N LEU A 41 3.32 -17.51 0.64
CA LEU A 41 2.58 -18.78 0.57
C LEU A 41 2.52 -19.32 -0.87
N PHE A 42 2.21 -18.46 -1.86
CA PHE A 42 2.22 -18.85 -3.27
C PHE A 42 3.62 -19.28 -3.71
N ALA A 43 4.68 -18.57 -3.32
CA ALA A 43 6.05 -18.93 -3.66
C ALA A 43 6.45 -20.29 -3.08
N VAL A 44 6.11 -20.56 -1.81
CA VAL A 44 6.36 -21.87 -1.18
C VAL A 44 5.61 -22.98 -1.95
N ALA A 45 4.31 -22.80 -2.19
CA ALA A 45 3.53 -23.78 -2.94
C ALA A 45 4.08 -24.03 -4.36
N TYR A 46 4.56 -22.99 -5.03
CA TYR A 46 5.21 -23.11 -6.34
C TYR A 46 6.49 -23.96 -6.25
N THR A 47 7.37 -23.67 -5.27
CA THR A 47 8.60 -24.45 -5.09
C THR A 47 8.35 -25.91 -4.76
N THR A 48 7.31 -26.21 -3.98
CA THR A 48 6.91 -27.59 -3.67
C THR A 48 6.46 -28.33 -4.92
N LEU A 49 5.64 -27.71 -5.77
CA LEU A 49 5.18 -28.31 -7.03
C LEU A 49 6.31 -28.50 -8.04
N LEU A 50 7.27 -27.56 -8.08
CA LEU A 50 8.44 -27.66 -8.95
C LEU A 50 9.33 -28.84 -8.57
N ALA A 51 9.48 -29.11 -7.27
CA ALA A 51 10.30 -30.21 -6.76
C ALA A 51 9.73 -31.60 -7.09
N SER A 52 8.44 -31.71 -7.42
CA SER A 52 7.79 -32.99 -7.73
C SER A 52 7.88 -33.41 -9.20
N GLU A 53 8.39 -32.56 -10.11
CA GLU A 53 8.53 -32.72 -11.58
C GLU A 53 7.27 -33.14 -12.39
N GLU A 54 6.32 -33.89 -11.84
CA GLU A 54 5.08 -34.35 -12.49
C GLU A 54 4.03 -33.23 -12.67
N HIS A 55 4.21 -32.08 -12.02
CA HIS A 55 3.16 -31.06 -11.88
C HIS A 55 3.57 -29.69 -12.42
N LEU A 56 4.40 -29.64 -13.47
CA LEU A 56 4.83 -28.39 -14.12
C LEU A 56 3.66 -27.52 -14.61
N VAL A 57 2.59 -28.14 -15.11
CA VAL A 57 1.37 -27.42 -15.52
C VAL A 57 0.70 -26.75 -14.33
N ALA A 58 0.60 -27.43 -13.19
CA ALA A 58 0.04 -26.86 -11.97
C ALA A 58 0.91 -25.71 -11.42
N ALA A 59 2.25 -25.85 -11.49
CA ALA A 59 3.18 -24.79 -11.12
C ALA A 59 3.00 -23.53 -12.00
N ARG A 60 2.85 -23.68 -13.32
CA ARG A 60 2.56 -22.57 -14.24
C ARG A 60 1.22 -21.89 -13.93
N VAL A 61 0.17 -22.66 -13.66
CA VAL A 61 -1.13 -22.10 -13.26
C VAL A 61 -0.98 -21.29 -11.98
N LEU A 62 -0.28 -21.83 -10.98
CA LEU A 62 -0.05 -21.15 -9.72
C LEU A 62 0.75 -19.86 -9.90
N ALA A 63 1.75 -19.86 -10.78
CA ALA A 63 2.53 -18.68 -11.12
C ALA A 63 1.69 -17.60 -11.82
N ALA A 64 0.77 -17.99 -12.71
CA ALA A 64 -0.19 -17.08 -13.32
C ALA A 64 -1.12 -16.45 -12.27
N PHE A 65 -1.60 -17.22 -11.30
CA PHE A 65 -2.39 -16.69 -10.18
C PHE A 65 -1.58 -15.70 -9.32
N GLY A 66 -0.33 -16.04 -8.99
CA GLY A 66 0.58 -15.14 -8.26
C GLY A 66 0.80 -13.82 -9.00
N LEU A 67 0.95 -13.87 -10.32
CA LEU A 67 1.08 -12.69 -11.19
C LEU A 67 -0.20 -11.83 -11.19
N VAL A 68 -1.36 -12.44 -11.39
CA VAL A 68 -2.65 -11.72 -11.38
C VAL A 68 -2.90 -11.05 -10.03
N LEU A 69 -2.56 -11.74 -8.94
CA LEU A 69 -2.65 -11.16 -7.59
C LEU A 69 -1.71 -9.96 -7.43
N ALA A 70 -0.47 -10.05 -7.90
CA ALA A 70 0.50 -8.96 -7.86
C ALA A 70 0.04 -7.74 -8.68
N LEU A 71 -0.49 -7.94 -9.89
CA LEU A 71 -1.02 -6.88 -10.74
C LEU A 71 -2.27 -6.23 -10.13
N THR A 72 -3.18 -7.04 -9.58
CA THR A 72 -4.36 -6.54 -8.85
C THR A 72 -3.93 -5.66 -7.68
N TRP A 73 -2.90 -6.08 -6.96
CA TRP A 73 -2.36 -5.32 -5.85
C TRP A 73 -1.70 -4.01 -6.28
N LEU A 74 -0.97 -4.02 -7.41
CA LEU A 74 -0.40 -2.82 -8.00
C LEU A 74 -1.50 -1.80 -8.37
N PHE A 75 -2.61 -2.28 -8.95
CA PHE A 75 -3.76 -1.43 -9.29
C PHE A 75 -4.44 -0.86 -8.05
N VAL A 76 -4.67 -1.69 -7.02
CA VAL A 76 -5.25 -1.25 -5.74
C VAL A 76 -4.33 -0.25 -5.04
N GLY A 77 -3.02 -0.51 -5.01
CA GLY A 77 -2.00 0.40 -4.48
C GLY A 77 -1.96 1.73 -5.20
N HIS A 78 -2.09 1.72 -6.53
CA HIS A 78 -2.19 2.93 -7.33
C HIS A 78 -3.40 3.78 -6.95
N ARG A 79 -4.59 3.16 -6.88
CA ARG A 79 -5.82 3.84 -6.47
C ARG A 79 -5.74 4.38 -5.04
N HIS A 80 -5.20 3.60 -4.11
CA HIS A 80 -5.06 4.01 -2.71
C HIS A 80 -4.13 5.22 -2.56
N ARG A 81 -3.06 5.29 -3.37
CA ARG A 81 -2.18 6.46 -3.41
C ARG A 81 -2.90 7.72 -3.88
N LEU A 82 -3.71 7.64 -4.93
CA LEU A 82 -4.47 8.79 -5.43
C LEU A 82 -5.41 9.33 -4.35
N TYR A 83 -6.06 8.42 -3.61
CA TYR A 83 -6.91 8.78 -2.48
C TYR A 83 -6.11 9.43 -1.33
N TYR A 84 -5.01 8.81 -0.91
CA TYR A 84 -4.13 9.33 0.14
C TYR A 84 -3.60 10.73 -0.20
N GLN A 85 -3.19 10.98 -1.45
CA GLN A 85 -2.77 12.31 -1.89
C GLN A 85 -3.87 13.36 -1.74
N HIS A 86 -5.12 12.98 -1.94
CA HIS A 86 -6.26 13.88 -1.82
C HIS A 86 -6.56 14.21 -0.34
N VAL A 87 -6.56 13.19 0.51
CA VAL A 87 -6.75 13.33 1.97
C VAL A 87 -5.61 14.13 2.59
N GLN A 88 -4.37 13.85 2.18
CA GLN A 88 -3.19 14.57 2.62
C GLN A 88 -3.21 16.06 2.22
N ARG A 89 -3.68 16.39 1.01
CA ARG A 89 -3.87 17.79 0.59
C ARG A 89 -4.91 18.51 1.45
N ARG A 90 -6.04 17.84 1.77
CA ARG A 90 -7.04 18.40 2.70
C ARG A 90 -6.48 18.59 4.11
N ALA A 91 -5.68 17.64 4.60
CA ALA A 91 -5.03 17.76 5.91
C ALA A 91 -4.06 18.94 5.98
N MET A 92 -3.27 19.19 4.93
CA MET A 92 -2.38 20.37 4.88
C MET A 92 -3.12 21.70 4.85
N GLN A 93 -4.33 21.75 4.31
CA GLN A 93 -5.13 22.98 4.26
C GLN A 93 -5.80 23.31 5.60
N ARG A 94 -6.14 22.29 6.40
CA ARG A 94 -6.87 22.46 7.67
C ARG A 94 -5.97 22.48 8.90
N LEU A 95 -4.82 21.78 8.87
CA LEU A 95 -3.91 21.67 10.01
C LEU A 95 -2.59 22.43 9.71
N PRO A 96 -2.48 23.71 10.09
CA PRO A 96 -1.29 24.52 9.80
C PRO A 96 -0.04 24.02 10.52
N GLU A 97 -0.17 23.45 11.72
CA GLU A 97 0.94 22.82 12.44
C GLU A 97 1.49 21.61 11.68
N TYR A 98 0.60 20.74 11.19
CA TYR A 98 0.97 19.62 10.35
C TYR A 98 1.63 20.09 9.04
N ALA A 99 1.12 21.17 8.43
CA ALA A 99 1.72 21.77 7.25
C ALA A 99 3.12 22.34 7.54
N ALA A 100 3.34 22.93 8.72
CA ALA A 100 4.64 23.46 9.14
C ALA A 100 5.66 22.34 9.39
N THR A 101 5.28 21.26 10.09
CA THR A 101 6.11 20.06 10.25
C THR A 101 6.40 19.39 8.90
N TRP A 102 5.42 19.39 8.00
CA TRP A 102 5.58 18.83 6.68
C TRP A 102 6.47 19.69 5.77
N ALA A 103 6.41 21.02 5.90
CA ALA A 103 7.26 21.97 5.18
C ALA A 103 8.71 21.93 5.68
N SER A 104 8.93 21.74 6.99
CA SER A 104 10.28 21.55 7.54
C SER A 104 10.88 20.20 7.14
N TRP A 105 10.04 19.19 6.91
CA TRP A 105 10.44 17.87 6.40
C TRP A 105 10.47 17.79 4.85
N SER A 106 10.67 18.91 4.15
CA SER A 106 10.66 18.99 2.67
C SER A 106 11.95 18.52 1.98
N GLY A 107 12.48 17.35 2.36
CA GLY A 107 13.63 16.73 1.68
C GLY A 107 13.26 15.94 0.41
N ARG A 108 14.21 15.79 -0.54
CA ARG A 108 14.10 15.09 -1.85
C ARG A 108 13.59 13.63 -1.79
N ARG A 109 13.49 13.03 -0.59
CA ARG A 109 13.00 11.65 -0.33
C ARG A 109 11.55 11.61 0.19
N ARG A 110 10.82 12.72 0.11
CA ARG A 110 9.44 12.86 0.57
C ARG A 110 8.50 11.86 -0.09
N GLY A 111 7.76 11.09 0.72
CA GLY A 111 6.77 10.11 0.25
C GLY A 111 7.36 8.91 -0.51
N LEU A 112 8.69 8.82 -0.60
CA LEU A 112 9.38 7.80 -1.37
C LEU A 112 9.20 6.42 -0.73
N SER A 113 9.15 6.33 0.61
CA SER A 113 8.85 5.09 1.32
C SER A 113 7.45 4.54 1.03
N ILE A 114 6.44 5.42 0.95
CA ILE A 114 5.06 5.02 0.60
C ILE A 114 4.99 4.57 -0.86
N VAL A 115 5.70 5.27 -1.76
CA VAL A 115 5.81 4.88 -3.17
C VAL A 115 6.55 3.54 -3.31
N LEU A 116 7.64 3.35 -2.57
CA LEU A 116 8.38 2.09 -2.57
C LEU A 116 7.48 0.95 -2.07
N ILE A 117 6.81 1.10 -0.93
CA ILE A 117 5.96 0.02 -0.40
C ILE A 117 4.79 -0.28 -1.34
N ALA A 118 4.13 0.75 -1.89
CA ALA A 118 2.95 0.58 -2.74
C ALA A 118 3.28 0.07 -4.16
N TYR A 119 4.49 0.30 -4.67
CA TYR A 119 4.87 -0.08 -6.04
C TYR A 119 6.02 -1.06 -6.12
N LEU A 120 7.10 -0.86 -5.35
CA LEU A 120 8.29 -1.71 -5.40
C LEU A 120 7.91 -3.15 -5.07
N LEU A 121 7.20 -3.38 -3.95
CA LEU A 121 6.83 -4.73 -3.51
C LEU A 121 5.97 -5.47 -4.56
N PRO A 122 4.83 -4.93 -5.03
CA PRO A 122 4.06 -5.60 -6.07
C PRO A 122 4.78 -5.66 -7.42
N SER A 123 5.64 -4.70 -7.76
CA SER A 123 6.45 -4.77 -8.99
C SER A 123 7.48 -5.90 -8.95
N LEU A 124 8.17 -6.09 -7.81
CA LEU A 124 9.13 -7.17 -7.63
C LEU A 124 8.44 -8.52 -7.70
N ALA A 125 7.26 -8.65 -7.06
CA ALA A 125 6.43 -9.86 -7.17
C ALA A 125 6.00 -10.12 -8.63
N THR A 126 5.57 -9.08 -9.35
CA THR A 126 5.19 -9.18 -10.78
C THR A 126 6.36 -9.67 -11.63
N VAL A 127 7.55 -9.07 -11.45
CA VAL A 127 8.78 -9.47 -12.15
C VAL A 127 9.16 -10.91 -11.82
N MET A 128 9.12 -11.29 -10.55
CA MET A 128 9.40 -12.65 -10.10
C MET A 128 8.47 -13.67 -10.77
N TRP A 129 7.14 -13.48 -10.72
CA TRP A 129 6.20 -14.41 -11.33
C TRP A 129 6.30 -14.46 -12.85
N THR A 130 6.57 -13.32 -13.49
CA THR A 130 6.81 -13.27 -14.95
C THR A 130 8.05 -14.05 -15.32
N ALA A 131 9.16 -13.89 -14.57
CA ALA A 131 10.38 -14.65 -14.80
C ALA A 131 10.16 -16.15 -14.60
N LEU A 132 9.46 -16.54 -13.53
CA LEU A 132 9.13 -17.95 -13.28
C LEU A 132 8.30 -18.56 -14.43
N LEU A 133 7.29 -17.84 -14.93
CA LEU A 133 6.47 -18.28 -16.07
C LEU A 133 7.25 -18.39 -17.38
N LEU A 134 8.27 -17.57 -17.59
CA LEU A 134 9.11 -17.62 -18.79
C LEU A 134 10.15 -18.74 -18.73
N ILE A 135 10.60 -19.11 -17.53
CA ILE A 135 11.63 -20.13 -17.31
C ILE A 135 11.02 -21.55 -17.27
N THR A 136 9.80 -21.71 -16.75
CA THR A 136 9.13 -23.03 -16.65
C THR A 136 8.35 -23.41 -17.88
#